data_AF-A0AAW1T9A5-F1
#
_entry.id   AF-A0AAW1T9A5-F1
#
_cell.length_a   1.000
_cell.length_b   1.000
_cell.length_c   1.000
_cell.angle_alpha   90.00
_cell.angle_beta   90.00
_cell.angle_gamma   90.00
#
_symmetry.space_group_name_H-M   'P 1'
#
loop_
_entity.id
_entity.type
_entity.pdbx_description
1 polymer ?
#
loop_
_entity_poly.entity_id
_entity_poly.type
_entity_poly.pdbx_seq_one_letter_code
_entity_poly.pdbx_strand_id
1 'polypeptide(L)'
;MPAAWISLCSRRSFQWKSPSVCGLYPWTVVTFVLACQALPSAWASAPTRFWIDQYAFGEGETFLLKSAIQASSWAQISGETRSKFLAVKGHQAPSEWDIYWTAHQGCERALLHAKPGQRVSCVPGMEAVTEKRQLAATMVAAYGEGAFAVIPRTYLLPEEYWRWRLAIQSQVWVGVHDGLR
;
A
#
# COMPACT_ATOMS: atom_id res chain seq x y z
N MET A 1 7.13 5.70 -35.14
CA MET A 1 6.12 6.34 -34.26
C MET A 1 5.65 5.30 -33.26
N PRO A 2 5.87 5.47 -31.94
CA PRO A 2 5.13 4.70 -30.95
C PRO A 2 4.17 5.58 -30.14
N ALA A 3 2.99 5.03 -29.90
CA ALA A 3 1.86 5.67 -29.26
C ALA A 3 2.09 5.89 -27.76
N ALA A 4 1.80 7.11 -27.29
CA ALA A 4 1.79 7.47 -25.88
C ALA A 4 0.39 7.24 -25.30
N TRP A 5 0.29 6.39 -24.27
CA TRP A 5 -0.92 6.22 -23.48
C TRP A 5 -0.95 7.28 -22.38
N ILE A 6 -1.90 8.21 -22.48
CA ILE A 6 -2.20 9.21 -21.46
C ILE A 6 -3.27 8.61 -20.54
N SER A 7 -2.90 8.29 -19.30
CA SER A 7 -3.87 7.95 -18.25
C SER A 7 -4.07 9.18 -17.37
N LEU A 8 -5.23 9.81 -17.51
CA LEU A 8 -5.72 10.88 -16.66
C LEU A 8 -6.25 10.26 -15.36
N CYS A 9 -5.51 10.44 -14.25
CA CYS A 9 -6.06 10.18 -12.92
C CYS A 9 -6.12 11.49 -12.12
N SER A 10 -7.34 11.84 -11.74
CA SER A 10 -7.75 13.11 -11.15
C SER A 10 -7.26 13.27 -9.70
N ARG A 11 -6.81 14.50 -9.39
CA ARG A 11 -6.27 14.95 -8.11
C ARG A 11 -7.29 14.88 -6.96
N ARG A 12 -6.88 14.31 -5.83
CA ARG A 12 -7.18 14.90 -4.50
C ARG A 12 -5.91 14.93 -3.68
N SER A 13 -5.36 16.13 -3.54
CA SER A 13 -4.23 16.48 -2.70
C SER A 13 -4.61 16.39 -1.23
N PHE A 14 -3.95 15.50 -0.48
CA PHE A 14 -3.95 15.52 0.97
C PHE A 14 -2.76 16.38 1.42
N GLN A 15 -3.04 17.59 1.93
CA GLN A 15 -2.04 18.54 2.39
C GLN A 15 -1.72 18.24 3.87
N TRP A 16 -0.52 17.77 4.14
CA TRP A 16 0.04 17.78 5.49
C TRP A 16 0.41 19.24 5.86
N LYS A 17 -0.38 19.88 6.73
CA LYS A 17 0.04 21.14 7.37
C LYS A 17 1.03 20.80 8.47
N SER A 18 2.30 21.14 8.23
CA SER A 18 3.35 21.16 9.26
C SER A 18 3.13 22.34 10.22
N PRO A 19 3.15 22.16 11.55
CA PRO A 19 3.38 23.25 12.47
C PRO A 19 4.88 23.53 12.56
N SER A 20 5.22 24.76 12.18
CA SER A 20 6.51 25.39 12.41
C SER A 20 6.77 25.51 13.92
N VAL A 21 7.73 24.75 14.44
CA VAL A 21 8.39 25.05 15.71
C VAL A 21 9.89 24.81 15.53
N CYS A 22 10.64 25.91 15.55
CA CYS A 22 12.09 25.91 15.70
C CYS A 22 12.44 25.35 17.09
N GLY A 23 13.19 24.26 17.14
CA GLY A 23 13.70 23.69 18.39
C GLY A 23 14.75 22.64 18.09
N LEU A 24 16.00 22.96 18.40
CA LEU A 24 17.14 22.06 18.38
C LEU A 24 16.83 20.79 19.19
N TYR A 25 16.75 19.63 18.55
CA TYR A 25 16.84 18.34 19.23
C TYR A 25 17.76 17.38 18.44
N PRO A 26 18.74 16.75 19.10
CA PRO A 26 19.68 15.83 18.47
C PRO A 26 19.00 14.48 18.21
N TRP A 27 19.20 13.94 17.01
CA TRP A 27 19.11 12.52 16.61
C TRP A 27 18.56 11.54 17.67
N THR A 28 17.28 11.64 18.00
CA THR A 28 16.57 10.56 18.70
C THR A 28 16.06 9.59 17.66
N VAL A 29 16.78 8.48 17.57
CA VAL A 29 16.32 7.13 17.26
C VAL A 29 14.78 7.08 17.21
N VAL A 30 14.23 6.79 16.05
CA VAL A 30 12.83 6.35 15.94
C VAL A 30 12.75 5.02 16.68
N THR A 31 12.50 5.09 17.98
CA THR A 31 12.12 3.95 18.77
C THR A 31 10.78 3.50 18.19
N PHE A 32 10.81 2.46 17.36
CA PHE A 32 9.64 1.63 17.15
C PHE A 32 9.23 1.14 18.53
N VAL A 33 8.27 1.83 19.15
CA VAL A 33 7.49 1.24 20.22
C VAL A 33 6.68 0.16 19.51
N LEU A 34 7.26 -1.05 19.42
CA LEU A 34 6.46 -2.26 19.45
C LEU A 34 5.68 -2.14 20.75
N ALA A 35 4.48 -1.57 20.67
CA ALA A 35 3.45 -1.87 21.63
C ALA A 35 3.21 -3.37 21.47
N CYS A 36 3.99 -4.16 22.19
CA CYS A 36 3.64 -5.50 22.60
C CYS A 36 2.42 -5.31 23.50
N GLN A 37 1.27 -5.00 22.89
CA GLN A 37 0.00 -5.17 23.55
C GLN A 37 -0.02 -6.65 23.86
N ALA A 38 0.23 -6.96 25.13
CA ALA A 38 -0.01 -8.27 25.69
C ALA A 38 -1.35 -8.72 25.13
N LEU A 39 -1.31 -9.76 24.29
CA LEU A 39 -2.51 -10.38 23.77
C LEU A 39 -3.38 -10.67 25.00
N PRO A 40 -4.58 -10.11 25.13
CA PRO A 40 -5.47 -10.53 26.20
C PRO A 40 -5.61 -12.04 26.07
N SER A 41 -5.13 -12.77 27.08
CA SER A 41 -5.10 -14.23 27.18
C SER A 41 -6.51 -14.80 27.42
N ALA A 42 -7.51 -14.22 26.76
CA ALA A 42 -8.91 -14.59 26.84
C ALA A 42 -9.40 -15.27 25.54
N TRP A 43 -8.49 -15.88 24.77
CA TRP A 43 -8.82 -16.59 23.54
C TRP A 43 -9.01 -18.08 23.80
N ALA A 44 -10.16 -18.43 24.35
CA ALA A 44 -10.78 -19.75 24.21
C ALA A 44 -12.29 -19.51 24.38
N SER A 45 -13.13 -19.63 23.35
CA SER A 45 -13.49 -20.92 22.77
C SER A 45 -14.07 -20.87 21.35
N ALA A 46 -14.07 -19.73 20.66
CA ALA A 46 -14.70 -19.57 19.35
C ALA A 46 -13.66 -19.51 18.21
N PRO A 47 -13.95 -20.10 17.03
CA PRO A 47 -13.06 -19.98 15.88
C PRO A 47 -13.01 -18.53 15.38
N THR A 48 -11.81 -18.07 15.04
CA THR A 48 -11.53 -16.74 14.49
C THR A 48 -12.34 -16.51 13.23
N ARG A 49 -13.08 -15.40 13.18
CA ARG A 49 -14.02 -15.11 12.11
C ARG A 49 -13.38 -14.27 11.00
N PHE A 50 -13.38 -14.82 9.80
CA PHE A 50 -12.90 -14.16 8.60
C PHE A 50 -14.06 -13.61 7.77
N TRP A 51 -13.98 -12.34 7.40
CA TRP A 51 -14.83 -11.76 6.36
C TRP A 51 -14.01 -11.52 5.09
N ILE A 52 -14.51 -11.99 3.94
CA ILE A 52 -13.78 -11.94 2.67
C ILE A 52 -14.56 -11.12 1.63
N ASP A 53 -13.99 -10.00 1.19
CA ASP A 53 -14.52 -9.23 0.06
C ASP A 53 -14.09 -9.86 -1.28
N GLN A 54 -14.75 -10.93 -1.70
CA GLN A 54 -14.45 -11.59 -2.98
C GLN A 54 -14.50 -10.66 -4.18
N TYR A 55 -15.43 -9.70 -4.20
CA TYR A 55 -15.55 -8.75 -5.31
C TYR A 55 -14.30 -7.87 -5.50
N ALA A 56 -13.45 -7.76 -4.47
CA ALA A 56 -12.25 -6.94 -4.48
C ALA A 56 -11.05 -7.64 -5.14
N PHE A 57 -11.17 -8.94 -5.41
CA PHE A 57 -10.11 -9.79 -5.96
C PHE A 57 -10.53 -10.34 -7.33
N GLY A 58 -9.55 -10.76 -8.11
CA GLY A 58 -9.77 -11.52 -9.34
C GLY A 58 -10.43 -12.88 -9.07
N GLU A 59 -10.99 -13.47 -10.12
CA GLU A 59 -11.56 -14.82 -10.03
C GLU A 59 -10.50 -15.83 -9.57
N GLY A 60 -10.82 -16.62 -8.54
CA GLY A 60 -9.92 -17.63 -7.98
C GLY A 60 -8.84 -17.11 -7.02
N GLU A 61 -8.60 -15.81 -6.91
CA GLU A 61 -7.53 -15.26 -6.06
C GLU A 61 -7.75 -15.53 -4.56
N THR A 62 -9.00 -15.69 -4.13
CA THR A 62 -9.34 -16.01 -2.72
C THR A 62 -9.37 -17.51 -2.43
N PHE A 63 -9.19 -18.38 -3.43
CA PHE A 63 -9.31 -19.83 -3.27
C PHE A 63 -8.35 -20.38 -2.22
N LEU A 64 -7.07 -20.02 -2.31
CA LEU A 64 -6.05 -20.51 -1.36
C LEU A 64 -6.34 -20.08 0.08
N LEU A 65 -6.82 -18.85 0.28
CA LEU A 65 -7.21 -18.36 1.60
C LEU A 65 -8.38 -19.18 2.16
N LYS A 66 -9.42 -19.41 1.36
CA LYS A 66 -10.58 -20.20 1.78
C LYS A 66 -10.19 -21.64 2.11
N SER A 67 -9.37 -22.26 1.26
CA SER A 67 -8.86 -23.62 1.48
C SER A 67 -8.03 -23.71 2.76
N ALA A 68 -7.19 -22.71 3.04
CA ALA A 68 -6.41 -22.65 4.27
C ALA A 68 -7.29 -22.48 5.52
N ILE A 69 -8.34 -21.65 5.46
CA ILE A 69 -9.31 -21.49 6.54
C ILE A 69 -10.06 -22.80 6.78
N GLN A 70 -10.56 -23.44 5.71
CA GLN A 70 -11.29 -24.71 5.80
C GLN A 70 -10.44 -25.87 6.34
N ALA A 71 -9.14 -25.88 6.04
CA ALA A 71 -8.21 -26.88 6.56
C ALA A 71 -7.85 -26.65 8.04
N SER A 72 -8.22 -25.50 8.62
CA SER A 72 -7.89 -25.13 9.99
C SER A 72 -9.07 -25.38 10.94
N SER A 73 -8.78 -25.75 12.18
CA SER A 73 -9.80 -25.92 13.24
C SER A 73 -10.07 -24.65 14.04
N TRP A 74 -9.22 -23.63 13.90
CA TRP A 74 -9.24 -22.40 14.71
C TRP A 74 -9.83 -21.20 13.97
N ALA A 75 -10.14 -21.32 12.67
CA ALA A 75 -10.71 -20.25 11.86
C ALA A 75 -11.99 -20.70 11.15
N GLN A 76 -12.83 -19.72 10.84
CA GLN A 76 -14.06 -19.92 10.06
C GLN A 76 -14.32 -18.69 9.19
N ILE A 77 -15.01 -18.90 8.07
CA ILE A 77 -15.53 -17.81 7.24
C ILE A 77 -16.87 -17.40 7.82
N SER A 78 -16.96 -16.18 8.39
CA SER A 78 -18.22 -15.65 8.93
C SER A 78 -19.06 -14.91 7.89
N GLY A 79 -18.43 -14.37 6.85
CA GLY A 79 -19.12 -13.63 5.81
C GLY A 79 -18.32 -13.44 4.53
N GLU A 80 -19.04 -13.24 3.44
CA GLU A 80 -18.45 -13.03 2.12
C GLU A 80 -19.20 -11.93 1.36
N THR A 81 -18.48 -10.96 0.82
CA THR A 81 -19.05 -9.95 -0.08
C THR A 81 -18.71 -10.32 -1.52
N ARG A 82 -19.70 -10.82 -2.27
CA ARG A 82 -19.52 -11.32 -3.64
C ARG A 82 -19.76 -10.28 -4.74
N SER A 83 -20.52 -9.22 -4.45
CA SER A 83 -20.83 -8.17 -5.42
C SER A 83 -20.40 -6.79 -4.93
N LYS A 84 -20.12 -5.89 -5.87
CA LYS A 84 -19.81 -4.49 -5.56
C LYS A 84 -21.03 -3.65 -5.19
N PHE A 85 -22.20 -4.05 -5.69
CA PHE A 85 -23.48 -3.35 -5.56
C PHE A 85 -24.41 -4.05 -4.59
N LEU A 86 -24.99 -3.29 -3.66
CA LEU A 86 -26.02 -3.71 -2.70
C LEU A 86 -25.65 -4.85 -1.74
N ALA A 87 -24.47 -5.44 -1.83
CA ALA A 87 -23.98 -6.39 -0.83
C ALA A 87 -23.42 -5.66 0.40
N VAL A 88 -23.68 -6.22 1.57
CA VAL A 88 -23.06 -5.79 2.84
C VAL A 88 -21.56 -6.04 2.74
N LYS A 89 -20.78 -5.01 3.00
CA LYS A 89 -19.31 -5.06 3.03
C LYS A 89 -18.82 -5.29 4.45
N GLY A 90 -17.65 -5.92 4.60
CA GLY A 90 -17.12 -6.22 5.94
C GLY A 90 -16.98 -4.96 6.82
N HIS A 91 -16.52 -3.84 6.26
CA HIS A 91 -16.44 -2.57 7.02
C HIS A 91 -17.79 -2.03 7.51
N GLN A 92 -18.92 -2.47 6.94
CA GLN A 92 -20.27 -2.10 7.39
C GLN A 92 -20.78 -3.01 8.51
N ALA A 93 -20.13 -4.15 8.74
CA ALA A 93 -20.51 -5.16 9.72
C ALA A 93 -19.34 -5.52 10.65
N PRO A 94 -18.75 -4.55 11.39
CA PRO A 94 -17.58 -4.79 12.24
C PRO A 94 -17.86 -5.69 13.45
N SER A 95 -19.10 -6.09 13.71
CA SER A 95 -19.40 -7.13 14.72
C SER A 95 -19.18 -8.55 14.20
N GLU A 96 -19.14 -8.75 12.89
CA GLU A 96 -19.24 -10.06 12.25
C GLU A 96 -17.89 -10.72 11.98
N TRP A 97 -16.78 -10.04 12.24
CA TRP A 97 -15.45 -10.54 11.90
C TRP A 97 -14.40 -10.14 12.91
N ASP A 98 -13.33 -10.91 12.97
CA ASP A 98 -12.12 -10.62 13.73
C ASP A 98 -10.99 -10.27 12.76
N ILE A 99 -10.97 -10.90 11.58
CA ILE A 99 -10.07 -10.60 10.47
C ILE A 99 -10.88 -10.23 9.23
N TYR A 100 -10.60 -9.05 8.66
CA TYR A 100 -11.20 -8.59 7.42
C TYR A 100 -10.19 -8.67 6.27
N TRP A 101 -10.53 -9.46 5.25
CA TRP A 101 -9.72 -9.68 4.06
C TRP A 101 -10.31 -8.93 2.86
N THR A 102 -9.64 -7.87 2.42
CA THR A 102 -10.14 -6.94 1.40
C THR A 102 -9.01 -6.24 0.65
N ALA A 103 -9.35 -5.50 -0.40
CA ALA A 103 -8.43 -4.61 -1.11
C ALA A 103 -8.29 -3.24 -0.42
N HIS A 104 -7.33 -2.44 -0.89
CA HIS A 104 -6.94 -1.14 -0.31
C HIS A 104 -8.13 -0.23 0.08
N GLN A 105 -9.10 0.01 -0.82
CA GLN A 105 -10.24 0.89 -0.53
C GLN A 105 -11.16 0.36 0.59
N GLY A 106 -11.34 -0.97 0.69
CA GLY A 106 -12.13 -1.59 1.76
C GLY A 106 -11.39 -1.51 3.09
N CYS A 107 -10.07 -1.66 3.03
CA CYS A 107 -9.17 -1.56 4.15
C CYS A 107 -9.20 -0.18 4.81
N GLU A 108 -9.01 0.90 4.05
CA GLU A 108 -8.99 2.26 4.60
C GLU A 108 -10.29 2.58 5.35
N ARG A 109 -11.43 2.13 4.80
CA ARG A 109 -12.75 2.31 5.43
C ARG A 109 -12.90 1.49 6.70
N ALA A 110 -12.40 0.25 6.72
CA ALA A 110 -12.49 -0.60 7.89
C ALA A 110 -11.63 -0.09 9.05
N LEU A 111 -10.44 0.44 8.76
CA LEU A 111 -9.53 0.92 9.79
C LEU A 111 -10.09 2.10 10.59
N LEU A 112 -10.97 2.90 9.98
CA LEU A 112 -11.68 3.98 10.69
C LEU A 112 -12.66 3.47 11.76
N HIS A 113 -13.09 2.21 11.66
CA HIS A 113 -14.13 1.62 12.50
C HIS A 113 -13.71 0.32 13.18
N ALA A 114 -12.44 -0.06 13.06
CA ALA A 114 -11.91 -1.30 13.62
C ALA A 114 -11.86 -1.22 15.15
N LYS A 115 -12.38 -2.24 15.81
CA LYS A 115 -12.34 -2.40 17.27
C LYS A 115 -10.98 -2.96 17.71
N PRO A 116 -10.56 -2.73 18.97
CA PRO A 116 -9.39 -3.40 19.53
C PRO A 116 -9.46 -4.91 19.35
N GLY A 117 -8.35 -5.51 18.91
CA GLY A 117 -8.27 -6.95 18.60
C GLY A 117 -8.63 -7.34 17.17
N GLN A 118 -9.37 -6.50 16.44
CA GLN A 118 -9.64 -6.74 15.02
C GLN A 118 -8.40 -6.50 14.15
N ARG A 119 -8.34 -7.18 13.01
CA ARG A 119 -7.26 -7.07 12.04
C ARG A 119 -7.82 -6.91 10.63
N VAL A 120 -7.09 -6.17 9.80
CA VAL A 120 -7.39 -5.98 8.39
C VAL A 120 -6.16 -6.39 7.59
N SER A 121 -6.34 -6.97 6.40
CA SER A 121 -5.27 -7.53 5.55
C SER A 121 -4.32 -6.51 4.91
N CYS A 122 -4.22 -5.31 5.46
CA CYS A 122 -3.51 -4.18 4.88
C CYS A 122 -2.73 -3.41 5.95
N VAL A 123 -1.73 -2.66 5.50
CA VAL A 123 -0.96 -1.76 6.35
C VAL A 123 -1.07 -0.35 5.76
N PRO A 124 -1.56 0.65 6.53
CA PRO A 124 -1.64 2.03 6.08
C PRO A 124 -0.27 2.58 5.67
N GLY A 125 -0.22 3.28 4.53
CA GLY A 125 1.00 3.94 4.05
C GLY A 125 1.93 3.03 3.25
N MET A 126 1.56 1.76 3.02
CA MET A 126 2.34 0.86 2.15
C MET A 126 2.39 1.34 0.70
N GLU A 127 1.51 2.25 0.30
CA GLU A 127 1.53 2.91 -1.01
C GLU A 127 2.86 3.60 -1.27
N ALA A 128 3.54 4.06 -0.20
CA ALA A 128 4.87 4.66 -0.27
C ALA A 128 5.92 3.75 -0.95
N VAL A 129 5.72 2.43 -0.91
CA VAL A 129 6.64 1.45 -1.51
C VAL A 129 6.00 0.58 -2.58
N THR A 130 4.67 0.45 -2.59
CA THR A 130 3.95 -0.39 -3.57
C THR A 130 3.53 0.38 -4.83
N GLU A 131 3.29 1.70 -4.74
CA GLU A 131 2.94 2.53 -5.90
C GLU A 131 4.22 3.06 -6.57
N LYS A 132 4.42 2.80 -7.87
CA LYS A 132 5.66 3.15 -8.59
C LYS A 132 6.09 4.61 -8.43
N ARG A 133 5.12 5.53 -8.53
CA ARG A 133 5.36 6.98 -8.39
C ARG A 133 5.83 7.31 -6.98
N GLN A 134 5.15 6.77 -5.97
CA GLN A 134 5.45 7.01 -4.56
C GLN A 134 6.74 6.33 -4.14
N LEU A 135 7.05 5.14 -4.66
CA LEU A 135 8.31 4.46 -4.41
C LEU A 135 9.49 5.31 -4.85
N ALA A 136 9.47 5.80 -6.10
CA ALA A 136 10.53 6.68 -6.60
C ALA A 136 10.62 7.98 -5.78
N ALA A 137 9.48 8.62 -5.48
CA ALA A 137 9.45 9.83 -4.66
C ALA A 137 10.01 9.60 -3.25
N THR A 138 9.59 8.52 -2.58
CA THR A 138 10.00 8.15 -1.22
C THR A 138 11.48 7.82 -1.16
N MET A 139 11.99 7.05 -2.12
CA MET A 139 13.41 6.71 -2.19
C MET A 139 14.29 7.94 -2.42
N VAL A 140 13.91 8.82 -3.35
CA VAL A 140 14.64 10.07 -3.61
C VAL A 140 14.55 11.02 -2.41
N ALA A 141 13.41 11.11 -1.74
CA ALA A 141 13.27 11.92 -0.53
C ALA A 141 14.15 11.42 0.62
N ALA A 142 14.31 10.10 0.77
CA ALA A 142 15.10 9.49 1.84
C ALA A 142 16.61 9.49 1.56
N TYR A 143 17.02 9.25 0.32
CA TYR A 143 18.43 8.98 -0.03
C TYR A 143 19.02 9.92 -1.10
N GLY A 144 18.23 10.86 -1.65
CA GLY A 144 18.67 11.73 -2.73
C GLY A 144 19.10 10.97 -3.98
N GLU A 145 20.19 11.39 -4.62
CA GLU A 145 20.78 10.69 -5.77
C GLU A 145 21.26 9.27 -5.44
N GLY A 146 21.57 8.99 -4.16
CA GLY A 146 21.96 7.65 -3.70
C GLY A 146 20.86 6.60 -3.86
N ALA A 147 19.59 7.03 -3.96
CA ALA A 147 18.46 6.15 -4.25
C ALA A 147 18.68 5.33 -5.54
N PHE A 148 19.30 5.94 -6.54
CA PHE A 148 19.48 5.33 -7.86
C PHE A 148 20.59 4.27 -7.91
N ALA A 149 21.30 4.04 -6.80
CA ALA A 149 22.14 2.86 -6.64
C ALA A 149 21.33 1.58 -6.38
N VAL A 150 20.09 1.73 -5.88
CA VAL A 150 19.20 0.61 -5.52
C VAL A 150 18.05 0.47 -6.52
N ILE A 151 17.48 1.59 -6.96
CA ILE A 151 16.39 1.61 -7.94
C ILE A 151 16.86 2.16 -9.29
N PRO A 152 16.25 1.74 -10.41
CA PRO A 152 16.53 2.36 -11.71
C PRO A 152 16.26 3.87 -11.68
N ARG A 153 17.09 4.63 -12.40
CA ARG A 153 16.87 6.08 -12.56
C ARG A 153 15.48 6.31 -13.14
N THR A 154 14.65 7.00 -12.37
CA THR A 154 13.22 7.21 -12.62
C THR A 154 12.91 8.69 -12.56
N TYR A 155 12.02 9.18 -13.42
CA TYR A 155 11.59 10.57 -13.46
C TYR A 155 10.08 10.65 -13.32
N LEU A 156 9.61 11.55 -12.45
CA LEU A 156 8.18 11.75 -12.19
C LEU A 156 7.61 12.77 -13.19
N LEU A 157 6.87 12.29 -14.19
CA LEU A 157 6.21 13.18 -15.15
C LEU A 157 4.82 13.62 -14.65
N PRO A 158 4.39 14.86 -14.96
CA PRO A 158 5.07 15.87 -15.78
C PRO A 158 6.13 16.72 -15.05
N GLU A 159 6.25 16.60 -13.73
CA GLU A 159 7.03 17.51 -12.88
C GLU A 159 8.53 17.54 -13.23
N GLU A 160 9.09 16.39 -13.61
CA GLU A 160 10.51 16.23 -13.93
C GLU A 160 10.79 16.08 -15.43
N TYR A 161 9.85 16.52 -16.27
CA TYR A 161 9.98 16.42 -17.73
C TYR A 161 11.31 17.00 -18.25
N TRP A 162 11.72 18.17 -17.75
CA TRP A 162 12.95 18.81 -18.20
C TRP A 162 14.20 18.01 -17.82
N ARG A 163 14.24 17.43 -16.62
CA ARG A 163 15.35 16.57 -16.14
C ARG A 163 15.46 15.31 -16.98
N TRP A 164 14.33 14.67 -17.24
CA TRP A 164 14.25 13.51 -18.12
C TRP A 164 14.75 13.83 -19.53
N ARG A 165 14.31 14.96 -20.11
CA ARG A 165 14.72 15.39 -21.45
C ARG A 165 16.23 15.59 -21.55
N LEU A 166 16.82 16.30 -20.59
CA LEU A 166 18.27 16.54 -20.55
C LEU A 166 19.05 15.22 -20.43
N ALA A 167 18.57 14.30 -19.59
CA ALA A 167 19.23 13.01 -19.40
C ALA A 167 19.26 12.18 -20.70
N ILE A 168 18.14 12.10 -21.43
CA ILE A 168 18.11 11.40 -22.72
C ILE A 168 19.04 12.07 -23.73
N GLN A 169 19.03 13.41 -23.80
CA GLN A 169 19.93 14.13 -24.71
C GLN A 169 21.39 13.80 -24.42
N SER A 170 21.81 13.76 -23.15
CA SER A 170 23.18 13.39 -22.79
C SER A 170 23.55 11.93 -23.13
N GLN A 171 22.58 11.00 -23.08
CA GLN A 171 22.82 9.60 -23.42
C GLN A 171 22.93 9.36 -24.93
N VAL A 172 22.18 10.10 -25.74
CA VAL A 172 22.25 10.04 -27.21
C VAL A 172 23.65 10.45 -27.71
N TRP A 173 24.32 11.39 -27.03
CA TRP A 173 25.70 11.77 -27.39
C TRP A 173 26.73 10.68 -27.11
N VAL A 174 26.55 9.86 -26.08
CA VAL A 174 27.48 8.75 -25.77
C VAL A 174 27.33 7.61 -26.79
N GLY A 175 26.09 7.28 -27.18
CA GLY A 175 25.84 6.19 -28.13
C GLY A 175 26.23 6.48 -29.59
N VAL A 176 26.36 7.75 -29.99
CA VAL A 176 26.75 8.14 -31.36
C VAL A 176 28.27 8.05 -31.58
N HIS A 177 29.08 8.16 -30.52
CA HIS A 177 30.54 8.07 -30.64
C HIS A 177 31.10 6.65 -30.56
N ASP A 178 30.35 5.68 -30.04
CA ASP A 178 30.77 4.27 -29.96
C ASP A 178 30.46 3.45 -31.23
N GLY A 179 29.72 4.03 -32.19
CA GLY A 179 29.36 3.39 -33.47
C GLY A 179 30.24 3.78 -34.67
N LEU A 180 31.32 4.54 -34.46
CA LEU A 180 32.23 5.02 -35.51
C LEU A 180 33.68 4.50 -35.36
N ARG A 181 33.85 3.29 -34.81
CA ARG A 181 35.13 2.56 -34.84
C ARG A 181 35.01 1.26 -35.60
#